data_AF-A0A8H7FYH2-F1
#
_entry.id   AF-A0A8H7FYH2-F1
#
_cell.length_a   1.000
_cell.length_b   1.000
_cell.length_c   1.000
_cell.angle_alpha   90.00
_cell.angle_beta   90.00
_cell.angle_gamma   90.00
#
_symmetry.space_group_name_H-M   'P 1'
#
loop_
_entity.id
_entity.type
_entity.pdbx_description
1 polymer ?
#
loop_
_entity_poly.entity_id
_entity_poly.type
_entity_poly.pdbx_seq_one_letter_code
_entity_poly.pdbx_strand_id
1 'polypeptide(L)'
;MNPILSQYHRERQRRNTEKWMAKPGVKEAQNEKARIRSARNREKARAAATAAATITATANGQSSPDDSDESEPLDFPSSSDERAEPDTSSSHNSNIIDNIRAARIDLANWSWSLGAESLWEQQFTRDMNGAQEDGQLAEFLEEVQIHTEQGRQILRNLKFLGRVSPKSTPDDVADIFLQSYDLIVGTLSEVRFYEIKLAEMEFDG
;
A
#
# COMPACT_ATOMS: atom_id res chain seq x y z
N MET A 1 1.25 24.29 -11.59
CA MET A 1 1.79 23.92 -10.27
C MET A 1 2.93 24.86 -9.93
N ASN A 2 2.80 25.63 -8.85
CA ASN A 2 3.79 26.63 -8.45
C ASN A 2 5.00 25.94 -7.77
N PRO A 3 6.24 26.09 -8.25
CA PRO A 3 7.40 25.34 -7.74
C PRO A 3 7.74 25.61 -6.26
N ILE A 4 7.38 26.79 -5.76
CA ILE A 4 7.69 27.27 -4.40
C ILE A 4 6.81 26.56 -3.36
N LEU A 5 5.51 26.40 -3.63
CA LEU A 5 4.58 25.65 -2.78
C LEU A 5 4.98 24.17 -2.65
N SER A 6 5.56 23.60 -3.72
CA SER A 6 6.06 22.22 -3.74
C SER A 6 7.28 21.98 -2.83
N GLN A 7 8.13 22.99 -2.61
CA GLN A 7 9.27 22.85 -1.69
C GLN A 7 8.84 23.00 -0.23
N TYR A 8 7.95 23.95 0.06
CA TYR A 8 7.41 24.14 1.40
C TYR A 8 6.67 22.88 1.90
N HIS A 9 5.85 22.26 1.05
CA HIS A 9 5.15 21.02 1.38
C HIS A 9 6.11 19.85 1.68
N ARG A 10 7.16 19.69 0.87
CA ARG A 10 8.18 18.64 1.08
C ARG A 10 8.94 18.83 2.38
N GLU A 11 9.32 20.06 2.71
CA GLU A 11 10.06 20.35 3.94
C GLU A 11 9.19 20.15 5.19
N ARG A 12 7.90 20.51 5.11
CA ARG A 12 6.90 20.25 6.15
C ARG A 12 6.70 18.75 6.37
N GLN A 13 6.58 17.96 5.29
CA GLN A 13 6.48 16.50 5.36
C GLN A 13 7.70 15.83 5.97
N ARG A 14 8.91 16.28 5.60
CA ARG A 14 10.15 15.77 6.18
C ARG A 14 10.16 15.97 7.69
N ARG A 15 9.85 17.18 8.16
CA ARG A 15 9.78 17.51 9.59
C ARG A 15 8.71 16.71 10.33
N ASN A 16 7.55 16.51 9.73
CA ASN A 16 6.48 15.72 10.35
C ASN A 16 6.85 14.24 10.44
N THR A 17 7.47 13.70 9.40
CA THR A 17 7.98 12.32 9.39
C THR A 17 9.06 12.13 10.46
N GLU A 18 10.00 13.08 10.57
CA GLU A 18 11.04 13.08 11.61
C GLU A 18 10.44 13.16 13.01
N LYS A 19 9.48 14.05 13.24
CA LYS A 19 8.76 14.16 14.52
C LYS A 19 8.00 12.88 14.86
N TRP A 20 7.35 12.24 13.89
CA TRP A 20 6.61 11.00 14.11
C TRP A 20 7.55 9.83 14.43
N MET A 21 8.66 9.71 13.70
CA MET A 21 9.68 8.69 13.96
C MET A 21 10.41 8.88 15.30
N ALA A 22 10.49 10.13 15.79
CA ALA A 22 11.08 10.46 17.09
C ALA A 22 10.18 10.11 18.29
N LYS A 23 8.90 9.73 18.06
CA LYS A 23 8.02 9.32 19.16
C LYS A 23 8.49 7.99 19.77
N PRO A 24 8.53 7.86 21.11
CA PRO A 24 8.90 6.61 21.78
C PRO A 24 8.03 5.45 21.28
N GLY A 25 8.64 4.30 20.95
CA GLY A 25 7.94 3.09 20.53
C GLY A 25 7.51 3.04 19.05
N VAL A 26 7.43 4.17 18.33
CA VAL A 26 6.99 4.18 16.93
C VAL A 26 8.01 3.48 16.03
N LYS A 27 9.31 3.78 16.24
CA LYS A 27 10.40 3.15 15.49
C LYS A 27 10.50 1.66 15.77
N GLU A 28 10.39 1.23 17.03
CA GLU A 28 10.38 -0.20 17.36
C GLU A 28 9.16 -0.92 16.77
N ALA A 29 7.95 -0.32 16.85
CA ALA A 29 6.75 -0.90 16.27
C ALA A 29 6.85 -1.05 14.74
N GLN A 30 7.43 -0.05 14.05
CA GLN A 30 7.69 -0.16 12.61
C GLN A 30 8.72 -1.24 12.28
N ASN A 31 9.81 -1.30 13.04
CA ASN A 31 10.85 -2.30 12.86
C ASN A 31 10.30 -3.71 13.09
N GLU A 32 9.45 -3.89 14.10
CA GLU A 32 8.83 -5.19 14.37
C GLU A 32 7.84 -5.57 13.27
N LYS A 33 7.02 -4.63 12.80
CA LYS A 33 6.17 -4.85 11.61
C LYS A 33 7.00 -5.18 10.36
N ALA A 34 8.17 -4.57 10.17
CA ALA A 34 9.06 -4.91 9.06
C ALA A 34 9.68 -6.30 9.22
N ARG A 35 10.07 -6.67 10.45
CA ARG A 35 10.62 -7.98 10.80
C ARG A 35 9.60 -9.09 10.55
N ILE A 36 8.37 -8.92 11.02
CA ILE A 36 7.27 -9.87 10.81
C ILE A 36 6.98 -10.05 9.32
N ARG A 37 6.88 -8.95 8.55
CA ARG A 37 6.68 -9.02 7.10
C ARG A 37 7.81 -9.74 6.38
N SER A 38 9.06 -9.47 6.77
CA SER A 38 10.23 -10.16 6.22
C SER A 38 10.24 -11.65 6.57
N ALA A 39 9.85 -12.03 7.79
CA ALA A 39 9.73 -13.43 8.20
C ALA A 39 8.65 -14.15 7.39
N ARG A 40 7.45 -13.56 7.25
CA ARG A 40 6.35 -14.12 6.47
C ARG A 40 6.72 -14.27 4.99
N ASN A 41 7.40 -13.28 4.41
CA ASN A 41 7.89 -13.38 3.03
C ASN A 41 8.92 -14.50 2.85
N ARG A 42 9.84 -14.69 3.83
CA ARG A 42 10.81 -15.80 3.79
C ARG A 42 10.12 -17.16 3.89
N GLU A 43 9.09 -17.28 4.72
CA GLU A 43 8.32 -18.50 4.85
C GLU A 43 7.53 -18.81 3.57
N LYS A 44 6.87 -17.81 2.97
CA LYS A 44 6.18 -17.95 1.68
C LYS A 44 7.15 -18.37 0.56
N ALA A 45 8.36 -17.79 0.54
CA ALA A 45 9.40 -18.17 -0.43
C ALA A 45 9.90 -19.60 -0.21
N ARG A 46 10.09 -20.04 1.05
CA ARG A 46 10.46 -21.43 1.37
C ARG A 46 9.37 -22.41 0.97
N ALA A 47 8.11 -22.13 1.30
CA ALA A 47 6.97 -22.97 0.93
C ALA A 47 6.85 -23.11 -0.61
N ALA A 48 7.04 -22.03 -1.35
CA ALA A 48 7.06 -22.07 -2.81
C ALA A 48 8.22 -22.92 -3.36
N ALA A 49 9.42 -22.82 -2.78
CA ALA A 49 10.56 -23.63 -3.17
C ALA A 49 10.37 -25.13 -2.86
N THR A 50 9.76 -25.46 -1.72
CA THR A 50 9.44 -26.86 -1.37
C THR A 50 8.37 -27.42 -2.29
N ALA A 51 7.31 -26.67 -2.60
CA ALA A 51 6.28 -27.09 -3.54
C ALA A 51 6.85 -27.36 -4.95
N ALA A 52 7.76 -26.49 -5.42
CA ALA A 52 8.46 -26.70 -6.69
C ALA A 52 9.34 -27.97 -6.67
N ALA A 53 10.06 -28.22 -5.58
CA ALA A 53 10.90 -29.43 -5.44
C ALA A 53 10.08 -30.73 -5.39
N THR A 54 8.90 -30.73 -4.76
CA THR A 54 8.01 -31.90 -4.70
C THR A 54 7.42 -32.24 -6.07
N ILE A 55 7.11 -31.24 -6.90
CA ILE A 55 6.64 -31.45 -8.28
C ILE A 55 7.75 -32.13 -9.11
N THR A 56 9.00 -31.68 -8.98
CA THR A 56 10.14 -32.28 -9.69
C THR A 56 10.47 -33.69 -9.21
N ALA A 57 10.31 -34.00 -7.91
CA ALA A 57 10.55 -35.33 -7.36
C ALA A 57 9.47 -36.36 -7.77
N THR A 58 8.22 -35.92 -7.96
CA THR A 58 7.11 -36.80 -8.38
C THR A 58 7.18 -37.15 -9.87
N ALA A 59 7.86 -36.33 -10.68
CA ALA A 59 8.09 -36.61 -12.11
C ALA A 59 9.18 -37.65 -12.39
N ASN A 60 10.01 -38.02 -11.40
CA ASN A 60 11.17 -38.92 -11.57
C ASN A 60 11.07 -40.23 -10.77
N GLY A 61 9.91 -40.58 -10.23
CA GLY A 61 9.76 -41.65 -9.24
C GLY A 61 8.88 -42.82 -9.67
N GLN A 62 9.20 -43.53 -10.76
CA GLN A 62 8.63 -44.86 -10.97
C GLN A 62 9.53 -45.78 -11.81
N SER A 63 10.37 -46.58 -11.14
CA SER A 63 10.74 -47.93 -11.58
C SER A 63 11.60 -48.64 -10.53
N SER A 64 11.04 -49.71 -9.96
CA SER A 64 11.77 -50.78 -9.26
C SER A 64 12.65 -51.57 -10.24
N PRO A 65 13.64 -52.33 -9.73
CA PRO A 65 14.60 -53.06 -10.55
C PRO A 65 14.08 -54.48 -10.83
N ASP A 66 14.08 -54.90 -12.10
CA ASP A 66 14.20 -56.31 -12.43
C ASP A 66 14.75 -56.49 -13.85
N ASP A 67 15.39 -57.63 -14.03
CA ASP A 67 16.43 -58.02 -14.99
C ASP A 67 16.08 -58.02 -16.49
N SER A 68 17.17 -58.14 -17.26
CA SER A 68 17.33 -58.78 -18.58
C SER A 68 17.10 -58.00 -19.89
N ASP A 69 18.25 -57.71 -20.51
CA ASP A 69 18.69 -58.26 -21.81
C ASP A 69 18.37 -57.53 -23.12
N GLU A 70 19.38 -57.62 -23.99
CA GLU A 70 19.64 -57.07 -25.33
C GLU A 70 18.43 -56.60 -26.18
N SER A 71 18.52 -55.39 -26.76
CA SER A 71 18.67 -55.18 -28.22
C SER A 71 18.40 -53.73 -28.67
N GLU A 72 19.37 -53.21 -29.43
CA GLU A 72 19.27 -52.29 -30.58
C GLU A 72 18.80 -50.82 -30.45
N PRO A 73 19.29 -49.94 -31.37
CA PRO A 73 19.31 -48.49 -31.18
C PRO A 73 18.04 -47.81 -31.73
N LEU A 74 17.53 -46.89 -30.92
CA LEU A 74 16.40 -46.02 -31.17
C LEU A 74 16.77 -44.92 -32.18
N ASP A 75 16.05 -44.84 -33.30
CA ASP A 75 15.83 -43.60 -34.04
C ASP A 75 14.32 -43.29 -34.00
N PHE A 76 14.00 -42.00 -33.86
CA PHE A 76 12.72 -41.33 -33.50
C PHE A 76 12.62 -40.97 -32.01
N PRO A 77 12.09 -39.78 -31.61
CA PRO A 77 11.24 -38.85 -32.38
C PRO A 77 11.61 -37.34 -32.22
N SER A 78 11.10 -36.46 -33.09
CA SER A 78 10.94 -35.05 -32.70
C SER A 78 9.75 -34.43 -33.42
N SER A 79 8.58 -34.62 -32.81
CA SER A 79 7.41 -33.78 -33.04
C SER A 79 6.49 -33.92 -31.83
N SER A 80 6.52 -32.92 -30.96
CA SER A 80 5.37 -32.44 -30.19
C SER A 80 5.79 -31.14 -29.55
N ASP A 81 5.37 -30.07 -30.21
CA ASP A 81 5.45 -28.68 -29.79
C ASP A 81 4.47 -28.49 -28.62
N GLU A 82 4.86 -28.91 -27.41
CA GLU A 82 4.14 -28.53 -26.19
C GLU A 82 4.54 -27.11 -25.82
N ARG A 83 3.80 -26.19 -26.43
CA ARG A 83 3.72 -24.78 -26.08
C ARG A 83 3.40 -24.67 -24.58
N ALA A 84 4.43 -24.48 -23.77
CA ALA A 84 4.29 -24.05 -22.39
C ALA A 84 3.60 -22.69 -22.39
N GLU A 85 2.29 -22.69 -22.13
CA GLU A 85 1.51 -21.47 -21.93
C GLU A 85 2.15 -20.64 -20.80
N PRO A 86 2.58 -19.40 -21.06
CA PRO A 86 3.20 -18.57 -20.05
C PRO A 86 2.16 -18.23 -18.98
N ASP A 87 2.54 -18.55 -17.75
CA ASP A 87 1.76 -18.37 -16.53
C ASP A 87 1.41 -16.89 -16.30
N THR A 88 0.26 -16.45 -16.84
CA THR A 88 -0.25 -15.07 -16.74
C THR A 88 -0.71 -14.68 -15.33
N SER A 89 -0.60 -15.61 -14.36
CA SER A 89 -1.07 -15.43 -12.98
C SER A 89 -0.27 -14.40 -12.15
N SER A 90 0.99 -14.16 -12.50
CA SER A 90 1.87 -13.21 -11.78
C SER A 90 1.48 -11.73 -11.99
N SER A 91 0.98 -11.39 -13.18
CA SER A 91 0.79 -10.00 -13.60
C SER A 91 -0.31 -9.25 -12.83
N HIS A 92 -1.42 -9.92 -12.49
CA HIS A 92 -2.57 -9.26 -11.87
C HIS A 92 -2.37 -8.97 -10.38
N ASN A 93 -1.65 -9.83 -9.65
CA ASN A 93 -1.31 -9.58 -8.24
C ASN A 93 -0.27 -8.46 -8.10
N SER A 94 0.64 -8.31 -9.07
CA SER A 94 1.55 -7.14 -9.13
C SER A 94 0.75 -5.84 -9.18
N ASN A 95 -0.28 -5.79 -10.05
CA ASN A 95 -1.09 -4.59 -10.25
C ASN A 95 -1.78 -4.10 -8.97
N ILE A 96 -2.37 -5.00 -8.15
CA ILE A 96 -3.01 -4.61 -6.88
C ILE A 96 -1.98 -4.07 -5.87
N ILE A 97 -0.83 -4.74 -5.74
CA ILE A 97 0.23 -4.32 -4.82
C ILE A 97 0.78 -2.95 -5.25
N ASP A 98 0.97 -2.75 -6.55
CA ASP A 98 1.43 -1.50 -7.12
C ASP A 98 0.41 -0.37 -6.90
N ASN A 99 -0.89 -0.66 -7.02
CA ASN A 99 -1.96 0.30 -6.72
C ASN A 99 -2.01 0.69 -5.23
N ILE A 100 -1.89 -0.28 -4.31
CA ILE A 100 -1.83 0.01 -2.86
C ILE A 100 -0.59 0.85 -2.54
N ARG A 101 0.55 0.56 -3.19
CA ARG A 101 1.78 1.33 -3.02
C ARG A 101 1.62 2.76 -3.55
N ALA A 102 1.04 2.93 -4.74
CA ALA A 102 0.76 4.25 -5.31
C ALA A 102 -0.17 5.05 -4.39
N ALA A 103 -1.26 4.44 -3.92
CA ALA A 103 -2.19 5.07 -2.99
C ALA A 103 -1.52 5.51 -1.68
N ARG A 104 -0.57 4.73 -1.15
CA ARG A 104 0.22 5.14 0.02
C ARG A 104 1.10 6.34 -0.25
N ILE A 105 1.72 6.41 -1.42
CA ILE A 105 2.56 7.53 -1.81
C ILE A 105 1.70 8.78 -1.96
N ASP A 106 0.56 8.66 -2.66
CA ASP A 106 -0.39 9.76 -2.81
C ASP A 106 -0.89 10.26 -1.45
N LEU A 107 -1.24 9.35 -0.54
CA LEU A 107 -1.71 9.70 0.78
C LEU A 107 -0.62 10.37 1.63
N ALA A 108 0.61 9.86 1.58
CA ALA A 108 1.74 10.45 2.28
C ALA A 108 2.08 11.85 1.73
N ASN A 109 1.89 12.06 0.43
CA ASN A 109 2.11 13.34 -0.23
C ASN A 109 0.99 14.36 0.01
N TRP A 110 -0.23 13.88 0.27
CA TRP A 110 -1.39 14.71 0.52
C TRP A 110 -1.53 15.09 1.99
N SER A 111 -1.47 14.12 2.90
CA SER A 111 -1.84 14.31 4.31
C SER A 111 -1.01 15.40 5.00
N TRP A 112 -1.67 16.23 5.79
CA TRP A 112 -1.00 17.22 6.63
C TRP A 112 -0.35 16.62 7.88
N SER A 113 -0.50 15.30 8.07
CA SER A 113 0.14 14.54 9.16
C SER A 113 -0.11 15.17 10.52
N LEU A 114 -1.38 15.49 10.81
CA LEU A 114 -1.82 16.11 12.06
C LEU A 114 -1.48 15.29 13.33
N GLY A 115 -1.07 14.04 13.15
CA GLY A 115 -0.74 13.13 14.24
C GLY A 115 -1.99 12.42 14.76
N ALA A 116 -2.05 12.23 16.09
CA ALA A 116 -3.19 11.56 16.71
C ALA A 116 -4.45 12.44 16.61
N GLU A 117 -5.60 11.83 16.35
CA GLU A 117 -6.90 12.54 16.18
C GLU A 117 -7.21 13.48 17.33
N SER A 118 -6.85 13.10 18.57
CA SER A 118 -7.03 13.93 19.77
C SER A 118 -6.28 15.27 19.75
N LEU A 119 -5.34 15.45 18.83
CA LEU A 119 -4.53 16.67 18.69
C LEU A 119 -4.96 17.54 17.51
N TRP A 120 -5.87 17.05 16.66
CA TRP A 120 -6.23 17.72 15.41
C TRP A 120 -6.84 19.10 15.65
N GLU A 121 -7.78 19.20 16.60
CA GLU A 121 -8.42 20.46 16.99
C GLU A 121 -7.40 21.53 17.40
N GLN A 122 -6.49 21.14 18.29
CA GLN A 122 -5.46 22.04 18.82
C GLN A 122 -4.51 22.49 17.72
N GLN A 123 -4.13 21.58 16.82
CA GLN A 123 -3.26 21.89 15.70
C GLN A 123 -3.94 22.85 14.72
N PHE A 124 -5.18 22.57 14.36
CA PHE A 124 -5.97 23.41 13.47
C PHE A 124 -6.15 24.82 14.03
N THR A 125 -6.55 24.94 15.29
CA THR A 125 -6.71 26.24 15.97
C THR A 125 -5.41 27.03 15.96
N ARG A 126 -4.28 26.35 16.21
CA ARG A 126 -2.96 27.00 16.17
C ARG A 126 -2.63 27.54 14.77
N ASP A 127 -2.84 26.72 13.75
CA ASP A 127 -2.52 27.09 12.36
C ASP A 127 -3.44 28.22 11.87
N MET A 128 -4.72 28.18 12.21
CA MET A 128 -5.70 29.22 11.92
C MET A 128 -5.37 30.54 12.62
N ASN A 129 -5.07 30.51 13.93
CA ASN A 129 -4.70 31.72 14.66
C ASN A 129 -3.41 32.34 14.10
N GLY A 130 -2.43 31.50 13.74
CA GLY A 130 -1.22 31.97 13.06
C GLY A 130 -1.53 32.66 11.74
N ALA A 131 -2.36 32.05 10.89
CA ALA A 131 -2.79 32.66 9.63
C ALA A 131 -3.56 33.96 9.86
N GLN A 132 -4.38 34.05 10.91
CA GLN A 132 -5.10 35.27 11.26
C GLN A 132 -4.16 36.38 11.72
N GLU A 133 -3.18 36.07 12.58
CA GLU A 133 -2.16 37.02 13.04
C GLU A 133 -1.32 37.55 11.87
N ASP A 134 -1.04 36.69 10.88
CA ASP A 134 -0.29 37.03 9.67
C ASP A 134 -1.17 37.73 8.60
N GLY A 135 -2.48 37.87 8.82
CA GLY A 135 -3.42 38.45 7.86
C GLY A 135 -3.68 37.57 6.62
N GLN A 136 -3.37 36.28 6.70
CA GLN A 136 -3.48 35.28 5.63
C GLN A 136 -4.61 34.26 5.87
N LEU A 137 -5.62 34.64 6.65
CA LEU A 137 -6.70 33.72 7.02
C LEU A 137 -7.47 33.22 5.78
N ALA A 138 -7.72 34.09 4.80
CA ALA A 138 -8.44 33.71 3.58
C ALA A 138 -7.67 32.66 2.77
N GLU A 139 -6.36 32.85 2.59
CA GLU A 139 -5.50 31.89 1.90
C GLU A 139 -5.44 30.55 2.64
N PHE A 140 -5.36 30.57 3.98
CA PHE A 140 -5.38 29.35 4.79
C PHE A 140 -6.68 28.55 4.60
N LEU A 141 -7.84 29.22 4.61
CA LEU A 141 -9.13 28.55 4.40
C LEU A 141 -9.27 28.00 2.98
N GLU A 142 -8.77 28.71 1.97
CA GLU A 142 -8.70 28.21 0.60
C GLU A 142 -7.82 26.95 0.53
N GLU A 143 -6.65 26.94 1.18
CA GLU A 143 -5.79 25.76 1.26
C GLU A 143 -6.48 24.57 1.93
N VAL A 144 -7.23 24.80 3.01
CA VAL A 144 -8.02 23.75 3.69
C VAL A 144 -9.10 23.20 2.74
N GLN A 145 -9.78 24.05 1.97
CA GLN A 145 -10.79 23.62 1.01
C GLN A 145 -10.19 22.79 -0.12
N ILE A 146 -9.05 23.23 -0.69
CA ILE A 146 -8.30 22.51 -1.71
C ILE A 146 -7.85 21.15 -1.18
N HIS A 147 -7.28 21.12 0.03
CA HIS A 147 -6.83 19.89 0.70
C HIS A 147 -7.99 18.90 0.87
N THR A 148 -9.15 19.40 1.29
CA THR A 148 -10.36 18.59 1.47
C THR A 148 -10.86 17.99 0.14
N GLU A 149 -10.91 18.76 -0.95
CA GLU A 149 -11.31 18.22 -2.26
C GLU A 149 -10.30 17.20 -2.81
N GLN A 150 -9.01 17.45 -2.63
CA GLN A 150 -7.97 16.47 -2.99
C GLN A 150 -8.16 15.15 -2.22
N GLY A 151 -8.45 15.22 -0.92
CA GLY A 151 -8.74 14.04 -0.11
C GLY A 151 -9.98 13.29 -0.59
N ARG A 152 -11.05 14.01 -0.97
CA ARG A 152 -12.24 13.40 -1.61
C ARG A 152 -11.88 12.69 -2.91
N GLN A 153 -11.02 13.28 -3.73
CA GLN A 153 -10.56 12.62 -4.95
C GLN A 153 -9.75 11.35 -4.67
N ILE A 154 -8.88 11.37 -3.65
CA ILE A 154 -8.14 10.18 -3.19
C ILE A 154 -9.14 9.10 -2.77
N LEU A 155 -10.14 9.42 -1.93
CA LEU A 155 -11.18 8.47 -1.51
C LEU A 155 -11.93 7.84 -2.70
N ARG A 156 -12.26 8.62 -3.74
CA ARG A 156 -12.87 8.10 -4.97
C ARG A 156 -11.95 7.07 -5.65
N ASN A 157 -10.64 7.32 -5.68
CA ASN A 157 -9.66 6.41 -6.25
C ASN A 157 -9.49 5.14 -5.39
N LEU A 158 -9.50 5.27 -4.05
CA LEU A 158 -9.36 4.15 -3.12
C LEU A 158 -10.52 3.15 -3.22
N LYS A 159 -11.70 3.56 -3.70
CA LYS A 159 -12.87 2.69 -3.91
C LYS A 159 -12.54 1.46 -4.78
N PHE A 160 -11.55 1.56 -5.66
CA PHE A 160 -11.19 0.49 -6.59
C PHE A 160 -10.11 -0.47 -6.06
N LEU A 161 -9.48 -0.17 -4.91
CA LEU A 161 -8.42 -0.99 -4.31
C LEU A 161 -8.91 -2.35 -3.78
N GLY A 162 -10.20 -2.47 -3.48
CA GLY A 162 -10.81 -3.71 -2.98
C GLY A 162 -11.05 -4.79 -4.05
N ARG A 163 -10.62 -4.59 -5.30
CA ARG A 163 -10.77 -5.61 -6.34
C ARG A 163 -9.70 -6.69 -6.17
N VAL A 164 -10.10 -7.77 -5.53
CA VAL A 164 -9.22 -8.93 -5.31
C VAL A 164 -9.31 -9.91 -6.48
N SER A 165 -8.19 -10.53 -6.83
CA SER A 165 -8.15 -11.55 -7.87
C SER A 165 -8.88 -12.82 -7.42
N PRO A 166 -9.62 -13.52 -8.30
CA PRO A 166 -10.22 -14.82 -7.97
C PRO A 166 -9.21 -15.88 -7.52
N LYS A 167 -7.92 -15.67 -7.83
CA LYS A 167 -6.80 -16.57 -7.48
C LYS A 167 -6.12 -16.20 -6.14
N SER A 168 -6.55 -15.14 -5.46
CA SER A 168 -5.94 -14.72 -4.20
C SER A 168 -6.26 -15.69 -3.07
N THR A 169 -5.27 -15.92 -2.20
CA THR A 169 -5.49 -16.72 -0.98
C THR A 169 -6.30 -15.91 0.04
N PRO A 170 -7.00 -16.56 1.00
CA PRO A 170 -7.70 -15.86 2.08
C PRO A 170 -6.80 -14.89 2.86
N ASP A 171 -5.54 -15.26 3.04
CA ASP A 171 -4.52 -14.44 3.69
C ASP A 171 -4.18 -13.18 2.90
N ASP A 172 -4.03 -13.30 1.57
CA ASP A 172 -3.75 -12.15 0.70
C ASP A 172 -4.98 -11.21 0.66
N VAL A 173 -6.19 -11.77 0.63
CA VAL A 173 -7.45 -10.99 0.70
C VAL A 173 -7.52 -10.19 2.01
N ALA A 174 -7.24 -10.84 3.14
CA ALA A 174 -7.25 -10.19 4.45
C ALA A 174 -6.21 -9.06 4.55
N ASP A 175 -5.01 -9.30 4.02
CA ASP A 175 -3.94 -8.29 4.00
C ASP A 175 -4.31 -7.08 3.12
N ILE A 176 -4.83 -7.32 1.91
CA ILE A 176 -5.32 -6.25 1.01
C ILE A 176 -6.45 -5.45 1.68
N PHE A 177 -7.39 -6.14 2.33
CA PHE A 177 -8.50 -5.50 3.01
C PHE A 177 -8.01 -4.61 4.15
N LEU A 178 -7.16 -5.11 5.05
CA LEU A 178 -6.63 -4.32 6.17
C LEU A 178 -5.84 -3.10 5.68
N GLN A 179 -5.00 -3.28 4.65
CA GLN A 179 -4.25 -2.16 4.08
C GLN A 179 -5.16 -1.11 3.44
N SER A 180 -6.20 -1.54 2.73
CA SER A 180 -7.17 -0.63 2.12
C SER A 180 -8.01 0.08 3.17
N TYR A 181 -8.42 -0.64 4.22
CA TYR A 181 -9.17 -0.10 5.35
C TYR A 181 -8.39 1.01 6.05
N ASP A 182 -7.12 0.77 6.41
CA ASP A 182 -6.26 1.78 7.06
C ASP A 182 -6.14 3.05 6.20
N LEU A 183 -5.96 2.89 4.88
CA LEU A 183 -5.88 4.03 3.95
C LEU A 183 -7.20 4.81 3.90
N ILE A 184 -8.32 4.11 3.77
CA ILE A 184 -9.64 4.74 3.67
C ILE A 184 -9.97 5.47 4.98
N VAL A 185 -9.80 4.82 6.13
CA VAL A 185 -10.12 5.42 7.44
C VAL A 185 -9.25 6.64 7.69
N GLY A 186 -7.93 6.54 7.49
CA GLY A 186 -7.03 7.69 7.69
C GLY A 186 -7.40 8.88 6.81
N THR A 187 -7.66 8.63 5.52
CA THR A 187 -8.06 9.69 4.58
C THR A 187 -9.42 10.28 4.93
N LEU A 188 -10.40 9.43 5.24
CA LEU A 188 -11.77 9.83 5.52
C LEU A 188 -11.86 10.65 6.81
N SER A 189 -11.18 10.22 7.88
CA SER A 189 -11.15 10.97 9.13
C SER A 189 -10.58 12.37 8.91
N GLU A 190 -9.44 12.50 8.21
CA GLU A 190 -8.81 13.81 7.94
C GLU A 190 -9.71 14.70 7.07
N VAL A 191 -10.30 14.16 6.00
CA VAL A 191 -11.28 14.89 5.16
C VAL A 191 -12.48 15.36 6.00
N ARG A 192 -13.06 14.48 6.81
CA ARG A 192 -14.24 14.80 7.62
C ARG A 192 -13.96 15.87 8.65
N PHE A 193 -12.79 15.83 9.28
CA PHE A 193 -12.36 16.87 10.20
C PHE A 193 -12.37 18.25 9.54
N TYR A 194 -11.73 18.39 8.38
CA TYR A 194 -11.69 19.67 7.67
C TYR A 194 -13.03 20.11 7.10
N GLU A 195 -13.88 19.18 6.62
CA GLU A 195 -15.25 19.51 6.20
C GLU A 195 -16.06 20.14 7.33
N ILE A 196 -15.96 19.59 8.54
CA ILE A 196 -16.63 20.13 9.73
C ILE A 196 -16.09 21.52 10.06
N LYS A 197 -14.76 21.71 10.02
CA LYS A 197 -14.15 23.01 10.30
C LYS A 197 -14.50 24.10 9.32
N LEU A 198 -14.55 23.78 8.03
CA LEU A 198 -15.02 24.73 7.02
C LEU A 198 -16.49 25.10 7.25
N ALA A 199 -17.34 24.13 7.57
CA ALA A 199 -18.75 24.37 7.85
C ALA A 199 -18.94 25.27 9.09
N GLU A 200 -18.23 25.01 10.19
CA GLU A 200 -18.28 25.85 11.41
C GLU A 200 -18.01 27.33 11.09
N MET A 201 -17.03 27.62 10.22
CA MET A 201 -16.69 29.00 9.87
C MET A 201 -17.66 29.67 8.91
N GLU A 202 -18.37 28.91 8.07
CA GLU A 202 -19.43 29.44 7.22
C GLU A 202 -20.67 29.87 8.02
N PHE A 203 -20.87 29.34 9.23
CA PHE A 203 -22.00 29.72 10.10
C PHE A 203 -21.70 30.90 11.03
N ASP A 204 -20.42 31.18 11.32
CA ASP A 204 -20.00 32.24 12.26
C ASP A 204 -19.69 33.59 11.58
N GLY A 205 -19.74 33.66 10.24
CA GLY A 205 -19.51 34.88 9.43
C GLY A 205 -20.79 35.51 8.89
#